data_AF-A0A1L4CY29-F1
#
_entry.id   AF-A0A1L4CY29-F1
#
_cell.length_a   1.000
_cell.length_b   1.000
_cell.length_c   1.000
_cell.angle_alpha   90.00
_cell.angle_beta   90.00
_cell.angle_gamma   90.00
#
_symmetry.space_group_name_H-M   'P 1'
#
loop_
_entity.id
_entity.type
_entity.pdbx_description
1 polymer ?
#
loop_
_entity_poly.entity_id
_entity_poly.type
_entity_poly.pdbx_seq_one_letter_code
_entity_poly.pdbx_strand_id
1 'polypeptide(L)'
;MSFKKNLFRFFLIYFLISSRFLFANEVYVYCADKKENWQWLKNNNEYVKVEGDWGEKLMNYSSYFYYFIPKGGLNEINILKQMCLKNFGNDFIYPQPGYFNSSYWSVFAYNSNEIYVGHITHFIIWPTSRNVLLMNMGD
;
A
#
# COMPACT_ATOMS: atom_id res chain seq x y z
N MET A 1 -23.00 -48.41 17.97
CA MET A 1 -23.34 -47.18 17.19
C MET A 1 -22.95 -45.91 17.97
N SER A 2 -21.69 -45.77 18.41
CA SER A 2 -21.26 -44.65 19.30
C SER A 2 -19.98 -43.91 18.81
N PHE A 3 -19.29 -44.44 17.80
CA PHE A 3 -18.02 -43.87 17.31
C PHE A 3 -18.20 -42.61 16.42
N LYS A 4 -19.38 -42.39 15.84
CA LYS A 4 -19.64 -41.27 14.92
C LYS A 4 -19.77 -39.90 15.60
N LYS A 5 -20.12 -39.84 16.90
CA LYS A 5 -20.30 -38.57 17.64
C LYS A 5 -18.99 -37.86 17.98
N ASN A 6 -17.88 -38.60 18.10
CA ASN A 6 -16.57 -38.00 18.44
C ASN A 6 -15.85 -37.39 17.23
N LEU A 7 -16.11 -37.86 16.01
CA LEU A 7 -15.46 -37.35 14.80
C LEU A 7 -15.91 -35.92 14.44
N PHE A 8 -17.19 -35.59 14.65
CA PHE A 8 -17.73 -34.26 14.38
C PHE A 8 -17.10 -33.17 15.27
N ARG A 9 -16.73 -33.52 16.51
CA ARG A 9 -16.13 -32.59 17.48
C ARG A 9 -14.71 -32.17 17.08
N PHE A 10 -13.94 -33.06 16.46
CA PHE A 10 -12.61 -32.72 15.94
C PHE A 10 -12.68 -31.82 14.70
N PHE A 11 -13.70 -31.97 13.85
CA PHE A 11 -13.88 -31.14 12.66
C PHE A 11 -14.18 -29.66 13.01
N LEU A 12 -14.93 -29.43 14.09
CA LEU A 12 -15.23 -28.09 14.62
C LEU A 12 -13.99 -27.36 15.16
N ILE A 13 -13.08 -28.08 15.82
CA ILE A 13 -11.82 -27.50 16.35
C ILE A 13 -10.88 -27.12 15.20
N TYR A 14 -10.80 -27.94 14.14
CA TYR A 14 -9.98 -27.64 12.96
C TYR A 14 -10.46 -26.39 12.21
N PHE A 15 -11.78 -26.22 12.07
CA PHE A 15 -12.36 -25.07 11.39
C PHE A 15 -12.04 -23.74 12.11
N LEU A 16 -12.02 -23.75 13.45
CA LEU A 16 -11.70 -22.56 14.26
C LEU A 16 -10.22 -22.16 14.19
N ILE A 17 -9.30 -23.09 13.92
CA ILE A 17 -7.87 -22.79 13.76
C ILE A 17 -7.57 -22.32 12.32
N SER A 18 -8.45 -22.65 11.36
CA SER A 18 -8.29 -22.27 9.95
C SER A 18 -8.80 -20.87 9.58
N SER A 19 -9.39 -20.11 10.50
CA SER A 19 -9.65 -18.69 10.29
C SER A 19 -8.32 -17.95 10.27
N ARG A 20 -7.63 -18.01 9.13
CA ARG A 20 -6.46 -17.18 8.88
C ARG A 20 -6.88 -15.73 9.07
N PHE A 21 -6.12 -15.04 9.90
CA PHE A 21 -6.26 -13.61 10.09
C PHE A 21 -6.01 -12.91 8.75
N LEU A 22 -7.08 -12.45 8.10
CA LEU A 22 -7.00 -11.45 7.05
C LEU A 22 -6.82 -10.09 7.74
N PHE A 23 -5.61 -9.79 8.18
CA PHE A 23 -5.29 -8.43 8.62
C PHE A 23 -5.06 -7.59 7.37
N ALA A 24 -5.92 -6.60 7.14
CA ALA A 24 -5.62 -5.53 6.21
C ALA A 24 -4.43 -4.73 6.75
N ASN A 25 -3.51 -4.30 5.88
CA ASN A 25 -2.42 -3.45 6.31
C ASN A 25 -2.94 -2.04 6.58
N GLU A 26 -2.43 -1.37 7.61
CA GLU A 26 -2.71 0.04 7.88
C GLU A 26 -1.50 0.90 7.50
N VAL A 27 -1.78 2.07 6.92
CA VAL A 27 -0.77 3.10 6.61
C VAL A 27 -1.24 4.47 7.08
N TYR A 28 -0.29 5.33 7.42
CA TYR A 28 -0.58 6.74 7.70
C TYR A 28 -0.71 7.51 6.40
N VAL A 29 -1.46 8.60 6.44
CA VAL A 29 -1.61 9.50 5.29
C VAL A 29 -0.87 10.80 5.55
N TYR A 30 -0.04 11.20 4.59
CA TYR A 30 0.47 12.57 4.51
C TYR A 30 -0.04 13.24 3.24
N CYS A 31 -0.08 14.57 3.25
CA CYS A 31 -0.44 15.38 2.11
C CYS A 31 0.81 16.06 1.60
N ALA A 32 1.03 16.03 0.30
CA ALA A 32 2.20 16.63 -0.34
C ALA A 32 1.81 17.68 -1.38
N ASP A 33 2.66 18.67 -1.55
CA ASP A 33 2.55 19.69 -2.59
C ASP A 33 3.38 19.32 -3.84
N LYS A 34 3.38 20.16 -4.87
CA LYS A 34 4.17 19.92 -6.10
C LYS A 34 5.69 20.01 -5.92
N LYS A 35 6.17 20.51 -4.79
CA LYS A 35 7.58 20.75 -4.47
C LYS A 35 8.12 19.73 -3.46
N GLU A 36 7.40 18.63 -3.24
CA GLU A 36 7.76 17.58 -2.28
C GLU A 36 7.77 18.06 -0.81
N ASN A 37 7.15 19.20 -0.50
CA ASN A 37 6.84 19.54 0.89
C ASN A 37 5.65 18.68 1.32
N TRP A 38 5.68 18.17 2.55
CA TRP A 38 4.63 17.30 3.06
C TRP A 38 4.28 17.56 4.52
N GLN A 39 3.04 17.22 4.88
CA GLN A 39 2.55 17.28 6.25
C GLN A 39 1.69 16.04 6.54
N TRP A 40 1.88 15.44 7.73
CA TRP A 40 1.03 14.33 8.17
C TRP A 40 -0.42 14.79 8.34
N LEU A 41 -1.35 14.09 7.69
CA LEU A 41 -2.77 14.40 7.78
C LEU A 41 -3.30 14.03 9.17
N LYS A 42 -3.97 14.98 9.81
CA LYS A 42 -4.62 14.79 11.11
C LYS A 42 -6.11 15.12 11.04
N ASN A 43 -6.89 14.42 11.85
CA ASN A 43 -8.29 14.73 12.12
C ASN A 43 -8.47 14.75 13.64
N ASN A 44 -8.94 15.87 14.21
CA ASN A 44 -9.07 16.03 15.66
C ASN A 44 -7.79 15.66 16.46
N ASN A 45 -6.63 16.11 15.98
CA ASN A 45 -5.29 15.80 16.52
C ASN A 45 -4.81 14.35 16.41
N GLU A 46 -5.59 13.45 15.82
CA GLU A 46 -5.19 12.07 15.56
C GLU A 46 -4.71 11.91 14.13
N TYR A 47 -3.68 11.09 13.92
CA TYR A 47 -3.17 10.80 12.58
C TYR A 47 -4.16 9.96 11.80
N VAL A 48 -4.45 10.38 10.56
CA VAL A 48 -5.33 9.62 9.68
C VAL A 48 -4.61 8.37 9.19
N LYS A 49 -5.29 7.23 9.32
CA LYS A 49 -4.85 5.94 8.83
C LYS A 49 -5.85 5.38 7.83
N VAL A 50 -5.36 4.58 6.89
CA VAL A 50 -6.21 3.83 5.95
C VAL A 50 -5.79 2.37 5.87
N GLU A 51 -6.79 1.50 5.81
CA GLU A 51 -6.62 0.07 5.57
C GLU A 51 -6.48 -0.22 4.08
N GLY A 52 -5.68 -1.22 3.72
CA GLY A 52 -5.50 -1.65 2.34
C GLY A 52 -4.33 -2.60 2.14
N ASP A 53 -3.85 -2.65 0.91
CA ASP A 53 -2.80 -3.57 0.47
C ASP A 53 -1.67 -2.84 -0.26
N TRP A 54 -0.43 -3.23 0.05
CA TRP A 54 0.74 -2.79 -0.69
C TRP A 54 0.90 -3.58 -1.98
N GLY A 55 1.36 -2.91 -3.02
CA GLY A 55 1.86 -3.52 -4.23
C GLY A 55 3.12 -2.83 -4.72
N GLU A 56 3.76 -3.46 -5.70
CA GLU A 56 4.94 -2.95 -6.38
C GLU A 56 4.67 -2.87 -7.88
N LYS A 57 5.16 -1.82 -8.54
CA LYS A 57 5.04 -1.65 -9.98
C LYS A 57 6.40 -1.48 -10.60
N LEU A 58 6.74 -2.39 -11.51
CA LEU A 58 7.91 -2.26 -12.37
C LEU A 58 7.72 -1.07 -13.33
N MET A 59 8.72 -0.22 -13.40
CA MET A 59 8.74 0.89 -14.37
C MET A 59 9.52 0.52 -15.63
N ASN A 60 10.61 -0.23 -15.43
CA ASN A 60 11.46 -0.80 -16.48
C ASN A 60 12.17 -2.04 -15.91
N TYR A 61 13.13 -2.59 -16.65
CA TYR A 61 13.86 -3.81 -16.24
C TYR A 61 14.71 -3.66 -14.97
N SER A 62 15.00 -2.44 -14.53
CA SER A 62 15.94 -2.18 -13.43
C SER A 62 15.36 -1.30 -12.33
N SER A 63 14.08 -0.96 -12.38
CA SER A 63 13.46 -0.12 -11.36
C SER A 63 11.99 -0.40 -11.10
N TYR A 64 11.60 -0.17 -9.86
CA TYR A 64 10.23 -0.32 -9.38
C TYR A 64 9.89 0.74 -8.34
N PHE A 65 8.61 0.84 -8.00
CA PHE A 65 8.13 1.64 -6.88
C PHE A 65 6.98 0.97 -6.14
N TYR A 66 6.70 1.42 -4.92
CA TYR A 66 5.60 0.94 -4.12
C TYR A 66 4.35 1.79 -4.27
N TYR A 67 3.21 1.13 -4.31
CA TYR A 67 1.90 1.77 -4.25
C TYR A 67 1.01 1.08 -3.20
N PHE A 68 0.00 1.79 -2.72
CA PHE A 68 -0.98 1.27 -1.77
C PHE A 68 -2.39 1.36 -2.35
N ILE A 69 -3.15 0.28 -2.31
CA ILE A 69 -4.56 0.26 -2.71
C ILE A 69 -5.39 0.31 -1.44
N PRO A 70 -6.05 1.45 -1.12
CA PRO A 70 -6.92 1.51 0.04
C PRO A 70 -8.16 0.65 -0.19
N LYS A 71 -8.69 0.04 0.87
CA LYS A 71 -9.88 -0.82 0.83
C LYS A 71 -11.13 -0.11 0.30
N GLY A 72 -11.25 1.20 0.53
CA GLY A 72 -12.31 2.05 -0.04
C GLY A 72 -12.06 2.53 -1.47
N GLY A 73 -10.94 2.13 -2.08
CA GLY A 73 -10.57 2.43 -3.47
C GLY A 73 -10.50 3.93 -3.77
N LEU A 74 -10.93 4.31 -4.98
CA LEU A 74 -10.95 5.70 -5.46
C LEU A 74 -11.74 6.65 -4.54
N ASN A 75 -12.84 6.18 -3.94
CA ASN A 75 -13.65 7.01 -3.05
C ASN A 75 -12.86 7.44 -1.80
N GLU A 76 -12.10 6.52 -1.20
CA GLU A 76 -11.23 6.81 -0.06
C GLU A 76 -10.18 7.86 -0.44
N ILE A 77 -9.52 7.69 -1.59
CA ILE A 77 -8.50 8.64 -2.07
C ILE A 77 -9.09 10.03 -2.28
N ASN A 78 -10.31 10.12 -2.83
CA ASN A 78 -10.99 11.40 -3.00
C ASN A 78 -11.33 12.07 -1.66
N ILE A 79 -11.76 11.30 -0.66
CA ILE A 79 -12.00 11.80 0.69
C ILE A 79 -10.69 12.35 1.28
N LEU A 80 -9.61 11.56 1.22
CA LEU A 80 -8.29 11.98 1.70
C LEU A 80 -7.80 13.26 1.01
N LYS A 81 -8.02 13.38 -0.31
CA LYS A 81 -7.70 14.61 -1.05
C LYS A 81 -8.46 15.81 -0.50
N GLN A 82 -9.77 15.69 -0.28
CA GLN A 82 -10.57 16.78 0.29
C GLN A 82 -10.08 17.14 1.71
N MET A 83 -9.68 16.15 2.50
CA MET A 83 -9.06 16.39 3.81
C MET A 83 -7.74 17.14 3.69
N CYS A 84 -6.88 16.78 2.74
CA CYS A 84 -5.63 17.51 2.48
C CYS A 84 -5.90 18.98 2.11
N LEU A 85 -6.80 19.22 1.16
CA LEU A 85 -7.20 20.56 0.72
C LEU A 85 -7.74 21.40 1.89
N LYS A 86 -8.57 20.77 2.74
CA LYS A 86 -9.16 21.44 3.91
C LYS A 86 -8.12 21.80 4.98
N ASN A 87 -7.14 20.93 5.24
CA ASN A 87 -6.18 21.12 6.34
C ASN A 87 -4.99 21.99 5.96
N PHE A 88 -4.52 21.90 4.70
CA PHE A 88 -3.25 22.48 4.28
C PHE A 88 -3.38 23.44 3.09
N GLY A 89 -4.57 23.58 2.52
CA GLY A 89 -4.85 24.47 1.39
C GLY A 89 -4.63 23.84 0.02
N ASN A 90 -4.79 24.65 -1.03
CA ASN A 90 -4.84 24.20 -2.42
C ASN A 90 -3.50 23.74 -3.00
N ASP A 91 -2.39 23.91 -2.28
CA ASP A 91 -1.07 23.45 -2.72
C ASP A 91 -0.83 21.97 -2.39
N PHE A 92 -1.41 21.46 -1.30
CA PHE A 92 -1.23 20.09 -0.80
C PHE A 92 -2.25 19.13 -1.41
N ILE A 93 -2.12 18.86 -2.71
CA ILE A 93 -3.13 18.15 -3.50
C ILE A 93 -2.91 16.64 -3.62
N TYR A 94 -1.79 16.12 -3.10
CA TYR A 94 -1.40 14.71 -3.23
C TYR A 94 -1.50 14.00 -1.86
N PRO A 95 -2.62 13.35 -1.54
CA PRO A 95 -2.64 12.40 -0.43
C PRO A 95 -1.76 11.20 -0.78
N GLN A 96 -0.91 10.78 0.15
CA GLN A 96 0.03 9.68 -0.05
C GLN A 96 0.17 8.78 1.19
N PRO A 97 0.32 7.46 0.99
CA PRO A 97 0.56 6.50 2.07
C PRO A 97 2.00 6.57 2.57
N GLY A 98 2.20 6.37 3.87
CA GLY A 98 3.52 6.30 4.47
C GLY A 98 3.57 5.64 5.83
N TYR A 99 4.79 5.26 6.21
CA TYR A 99 5.15 4.90 7.58
C TYR A 99 5.88 6.10 8.22
N PHE A 100 5.68 6.34 9.52
CA PHE A 100 6.28 7.49 10.22
C PHE A 100 7.79 7.65 10.04
N ASN A 101 8.51 6.54 9.93
CA ASN A 101 9.97 6.52 9.87
C ASN A 101 10.49 6.29 8.44
N SER A 102 9.63 6.34 7.43
CA SER A 102 10.02 6.20 6.03
C SER A 102 10.35 7.56 5.43
N SER A 103 11.50 7.67 4.78
CA SER A 103 11.83 8.79 3.89
C SER A 103 11.42 8.53 2.44
N TYR A 104 10.91 7.34 2.15
CA TYR A 104 10.50 6.95 0.80
C TYR A 104 9.08 7.38 0.51
N TRP A 105 8.89 7.86 -0.73
CA TRP A 105 7.61 8.25 -1.28
C TRP A 105 6.94 7.05 -1.94
N SER A 106 5.67 6.87 -1.61
CA SER A 106 4.78 5.86 -2.18
C SER A 106 3.46 6.52 -2.55
N VAL A 107 2.76 5.99 -3.55
CA VAL A 107 1.51 6.57 -4.05
C VAL A 107 0.32 5.68 -3.74
N PHE A 108 -0.87 6.28 -3.68
CA PHE A 108 -2.10 5.47 -3.74
C PHE A 108 -2.31 4.93 -5.16
N ALA A 109 -3.13 3.88 -5.27
CA ALA A 109 -3.58 3.35 -6.54
C ALA A 109 -5.05 2.94 -6.45
N TYR A 110 -5.78 3.02 -7.56
CA TYR A 110 -7.16 2.52 -7.63
C TYR A 110 -7.18 1.00 -7.69
N ASN A 111 -6.19 0.44 -8.39
CA ASN A 111 -5.92 -0.98 -8.55
C ASN A 111 -4.47 -1.13 -9.04
N SER A 112 -4.00 -2.35 -9.31
CA SER A 112 -2.62 -2.61 -9.75
C SER A 112 -2.25 -1.94 -11.09
N ASN A 113 -3.22 -1.59 -11.92
CA ASN A 113 -2.98 -1.01 -13.24
C ASN A 113 -3.03 0.53 -13.21
N GLU A 114 -3.91 1.10 -12.39
CA GLU A 114 -4.18 2.53 -12.37
C GLU A 114 -3.66 3.19 -11.08
N ILE A 115 -2.60 3.98 -11.24
CA ILE A 115 -1.87 4.62 -10.15
C ILE A 115 -2.39 6.05 -9.95
N TYR A 116 -2.58 6.46 -8.70
CA TYR A 116 -2.94 7.83 -8.36
C TYR A 116 -1.73 8.76 -8.53
N VAL A 117 -1.99 10.02 -8.89
CA VAL A 117 -0.92 11.01 -9.04
C VAL A 117 -0.30 11.38 -7.69
N GLY A 118 1.03 11.45 -7.64
CA GLY A 118 1.81 11.84 -6.45
C GLY A 118 3.30 11.64 -6.68
N HIS A 119 4.10 11.80 -5.62
CA HIS A 119 5.55 11.62 -5.67
C HIS A 119 5.94 10.16 -5.46
N ILE A 120 6.99 9.71 -6.13
CA ILE A 120 7.39 8.31 -6.12
C ILE A 120 8.90 8.22 -5.87
N THR A 121 9.31 7.36 -4.93
CA THR A 121 10.71 6.93 -4.85
C THR A 121 10.92 5.71 -5.75
N HIS A 122 11.92 5.82 -6.63
CA HIS A 122 12.33 4.73 -7.50
C HIS A 122 13.39 3.88 -6.81
N PHE A 123 13.15 2.58 -6.76
CA PHE A 123 14.10 1.61 -6.23
C PHE A 123 14.79 0.90 -7.38
N ILE A 124 16.13 0.82 -7.34
CA ILE A 124 16.93 0.15 -8.36
C ILE A 124 17.04 -1.33 -8.01
N ILE A 125 16.73 -2.18 -8.99
CA ILE A 125 16.99 -3.62 -8.93
C ILE A 125 18.45 -3.83 -9.30
N TRP A 126 19.29 -4.10 -8.30
CA TRP A 126 20.69 -4.43 -8.57
C TRP A 126 20.76 -5.79 -9.27
N PRO A 127 21.42 -5.88 -10.45
CA PRO A 127 21.61 -7.17 -11.10
C PRO A 127 22.47 -8.03 -10.19
N THR A 128 21.88 -9.10 -9.65
CA THR A 128 22.68 -10.15 -9.04
C THR A 128 23.53 -10.80 -10.14
N SER A 129 24.73 -11.28 -9.82
CA SER A 129 25.70 -11.84 -10.79
C SER A 129 25.15 -12.95 -11.70
N ARG A 130 23.99 -13.55 -11.36
CA ARG A 130 23.27 -14.52 -12.21
C ARG A 130 22.46 -13.90 -13.37
N ASN A 131 21.99 -12.66 -13.25
CA ASN A 131 21.15 -12.02 -14.28
C ASN A 131 21.95 -11.30 -15.38
N VAL A 132 23.23 -10.99 -15.12
CA VAL A 132 24.12 -10.34 -16.10
C VAL A 132 24.38 -11.23 -17.32
N LEU A 133 24.38 -12.56 -17.15
CA LEU A 133 24.61 -13.51 -18.24
C LEU A 133 23.47 -13.57 -19.27
N LEU A 134 22.23 -13.24 -18.88
CA LEU A 134 21.08 -13.28 -19.79
C LEU A 134 20.89 -11.98 -20.58
N MET A 135 21.40 -10.85 -20.09
CA MET A 135 21.33 -9.57 -20.80
C MET A 135 22.35 -9.45 -21.95
N ASN A 136 23.42 -10.25 -21.94
CA ASN A 136 24.49 -10.18 -22.95
C ASN A 136 24.33 -11.19 -24.11
N MET A 137 23.15 -11.80 -24.29
CA MET A 137 22.90 -12.81 -25.34
C MET A 137 21.86 -12.37 -26.38
N GLY A 138 21.47 -11.09 -26.37
CA GLY A 138 20.37 -10.56 -27.20
C GLY A 138 20.76 -9.60 -28.33
N ASP A 139 22.06 -9.43 -28.62
CA ASP A 139 22.58 -8.59 -29.70
C ASP A 139 23.18 -9.43 -30.84
#